data_AF-A0A5C6AU74-F1
#
_entry.id   AF-A0A5C6AU74-F1
#
_cell.length_a   1.000
_cell.length_b   1.000
_cell.length_c   1.000
_cell.angle_alpha   90.00
_cell.angle_beta   90.00
_cell.angle_gamma   90.00
#
_symmetry.space_group_name_H-M   'P 1'
#
loop_
_entity.id
_entity.type
_entity.pdbx_description
1 polymer ?
#
loop_
_entity_poly.entity_id
_entity_poly.type
_entity_poly.pdbx_seq_one_letter_code
_entity_poly.pdbx_strand_id
1 'polypeptide(L)'
;MNLMGKMANQKELERIVVNYCEDPPPPPRGFRPMKGRNRVIRWFWAPFYVLVSIGLIADSVATAQPPPESPFSGESLRHTKITLTVQNQAFSDVLRQLLETVNMGIQGKTGDVSAEPVDRDRPWSLWLDRRVDPSQTVDVTVDATPAAKVIVDVLEPISLTAYPLPGVLLVGRSEWVESTLACLPTPPIAKNRADAKQADQRELISIAWPSGTTAAEVLAMAVLNQSNVDSKKTPDWLPHDVWGGGRLIRVDPTLASALILAQFDLRLRRTNSLLPLLTRSLDAGSSGVEVTGAAVRSDASQTPVGLPSTVTRWAEDEQKDPFANFEFNQSYPAGEAALAVRQAIQRNQLKASVRSSNNALNIRTTAKSHLILLKTLWSIVPENLSRRKPSDSEPVFDLKLVNKPVGEVLKQVAASAGKTIRFEPGTELATERLVTLDAVKKTLHQLAQEVAGQVGLDVNWEDEQVIVTRP
;
A
#
# COMPACT_ATOMS: atom_id res chain seq x y z
N MET A 1 6.64 42.18 47.89
CA MET A 1 5.20 42.38 47.61
C MET A 1 4.70 41.23 46.76
N ASN A 2 3.54 40.70 47.13
CA ASN A 2 3.03 39.36 46.82
C ASN A 2 2.80 39.05 45.33
N LEU A 3 3.18 37.84 44.92
CA LEU A 3 2.63 37.14 43.75
C LEU A 3 1.88 35.91 44.27
N MET A 4 0.56 36.05 44.34
CA MET A 4 -0.38 35.00 44.73
C MET A 4 -1.61 35.11 43.82
N GLY A 5 -2.03 33.98 43.24
CA GLY A 5 -3.35 33.79 42.64
C GLY A 5 -3.41 33.92 41.11
N LYS A 6 -4.16 33.11 40.36
CA LYS A 6 -5.19 32.11 40.71
C LYS A 6 -5.32 31.10 39.56
N MET A 7 -5.56 29.85 39.94
CA MET A 7 -6.22 28.84 39.11
C MET A 7 -7.64 29.28 38.75
N ALA A 8 -8.03 29.03 37.49
CA ALA A 8 -9.41 28.93 37.02
C ALA A 8 -9.40 28.15 35.70
N ASN A 9 -10.38 27.32 35.32
CA ASN A 9 -11.30 26.45 36.04
C ASN A 9 -11.78 25.48 34.95
N GLN A 10 -11.53 24.19 35.14
CA GLN A 10 -11.69 23.11 34.16
C GLN A 10 -13.16 22.65 34.11
N LYS A 11 -14.08 23.54 33.73
CA LYS A 11 -15.53 23.25 33.76
C LYS A 11 -16.38 23.82 32.62
N GLU A 12 -15.77 24.22 31.51
CA GLU A 12 -16.51 24.79 30.36
C GLU A 12 -16.36 24.06 29.02
N LEU A 13 -15.82 22.82 29.02
CA LEU A 13 -15.68 22.01 27.79
C LEU A 13 -16.56 20.75 27.75
N GLU A 14 -17.63 20.70 28.54
CA GLU A 14 -18.66 19.65 28.46
C GLU A 14 -20.05 20.23 28.21
N ARG A 15 -20.23 20.90 27.06
CA ARG A 15 -21.55 21.08 26.44
C ARG A 15 -21.37 21.10 24.93
N ILE A 16 -21.61 19.98 24.29
CA ILE A 16 -22.30 19.77 22.99
C ILE A 16 -22.12 18.28 22.65
N VAL A 17 -23.10 17.47 23.08
CA VAL A 17 -23.43 16.20 22.42
C VAL A 17 -24.95 16.22 22.28
N VAL A 18 -25.41 16.48 21.06
CA VAL A 18 -26.81 16.38 20.67
C VAL A 18 -27.10 14.90 20.45
N ASN A 19 -27.89 14.31 21.35
CA ASN A 19 -28.50 13.00 21.15
C ASN A 19 -29.76 13.18 20.30
N TYR A 20 -29.82 12.51 19.15
CA TYR A 20 -31.07 12.14 18.50
C TYR A 20 -31.58 10.86 19.17
N CYS A 21 -32.56 10.99 20.06
CA CYS A 21 -33.47 9.89 20.41
C CYS A 21 -34.81 10.22 19.75
N GLU A 22 -35.21 9.39 18.79
CA GLU A 22 -36.56 9.42 18.25
C GLU A 22 -37.54 8.89 19.32
N ASP A 23 -38.57 9.68 19.62
CA ASP A 23 -39.67 9.27 20.49
C ASP A 23 -40.47 8.12 19.86
N PRO A 24 -40.88 7.09 20.62
CA PRO A 24 -41.79 6.07 20.11
C PRO A 24 -43.21 6.66 19.87
N PRO A 25 -43.94 6.17 18.85
CA PRO A 25 -45.25 6.69 18.50
C PRO A 25 -46.29 6.46 19.61
N PRO A 26 -47.27 7.36 19.77
CA PRO A 26 -48.29 7.23 20.80
C PRO A 26 -49.23 6.03 20.50
N PRO A 27 -49.75 5.36 21.55
CA PRO A 27 -50.67 4.25 21.37
C PRO A 27 -52.03 4.71 20.80
N PRO A 28 -52.74 3.84 20.06
CA PRO A 28 -54.03 4.18 19.47
C PRO A 28 -55.09 4.44 20.55
N ARG A 29 -55.81 5.56 20.39
CA ARG A 29 -56.97 5.91 21.22
C ARG A 29 -58.11 4.92 20.97
N GLY A 30 -58.52 4.16 21.99
CA GLY A 30 -59.71 3.31 21.84
C GLY A 30 -60.06 2.29 22.92
N PHE A 31 -59.28 2.11 23.99
CA PHE A 31 -59.65 1.10 25.02
C PHE A 31 -60.39 1.72 26.20
N ARG A 32 -61.70 1.44 26.28
CA ARG A 32 -62.52 1.69 27.48
C ARG A 32 -62.24 0.61 28.54
N PRO A 33 -62.07 0.95 29.82
CA PRO A 33 -61.90 -0.05 30.88
C PRO A 33 -63.26 -0.63 31.29
N MET A 34 -63.41 -1.95 31.21
CA MET A 34 -64.45 -2.66 31.95
C MET A 34 -64.02 -2.79 33.41
N LYS A 35 -64.83 -2.22 34.32
CA LYS A 35 -64.79 -2.50 35.75
C LYS A 35 -65.21 -3.95 35.99
N GLY A 36 -64.37 -4.74 36.67
CA GLY A 36 -64.84 -6.02 37.21
C GLY A 36 -63.74 -6.95 37.74
N ARG A 37 -63.77 -7.14 39.06
CA ARG A 37 -63.24 -8.26 39.85
C ARG A 37 -61.77 -8.22 40.28
N ASN A 38 -61.64 -7.90 41.57
CA ASN A 38 -60.60 -8.31 42.50
C ASN A 38 -60.08 -9.73 42.24
N ARG A 39 -58.77 -9.85 41.96
CA ARG A 39 -57.97 -10.99 42.41
C ARG A 39 -56.64 -10.48 42.94
N VAL A 40 -56.41 -10.79 44.21
CA VAL A 40 -55.14 -10.64 44.91
C VAL A 40 -54.14 -11.58 44.24
N ILE A 41 -53.15 -11.04 43.53
CA ILE A 41 -51.99 -11.79 43.06
C ILE A 41 -50.82 -11.42 43.96
N ARG A 42 -50.44 -12.36 44.83
CA ARG A 42 -49.20 -12.32 45.62
C ARG A 42 -48.01 -12.32 44.66
N TRP A 43 -47.20 -11.28 44.73
CA TRP A 43 -45.89 -11.23 44.09
C TRP A 43 -44.93 -12.13 44.85
N PHE A 44 -44.62 -13.30 44.30
CA PHE A 44 -43.46 -14.09 44.71
C PHE A 44 -42.21 -13.49 44.03
N TRP A 45 -41.32 -12.91 44.82
CA TRP A 45 -39.95 -12.62 44.41
C TRP A 45 -39.20 -13.96 44.29
N ALA A 46 -39.14 -14.51 43.08
CA ALA A 46 -38.16 -15.54 42.74
C ALA A 46 -36.93 -14.83 42.16
N PRO A 47 -35.72 -15.02 42.71
CA PRO A 47 -34.51 -14.53 42.08
C PRO A 47 -34.29 -15.32 40.80
N PHE A 48 -34.57 -14.70 39.65
CA PHE A 48 -34.09 -15.16 38.36
C PHE A 48 -32.57 -15.05 38.37
N TYR A 49 -31.88 -16.14 38.72
CA TYR A 49 -30.50 -16.35 38.31
C TYR A 49 -30.50 -16.48 36.80
N VAL A 50 -30.35 -15.36 36.10
CA VAL A 50 -29.87 -15.37 34.72
C VAL A 50 -28.45 -15.91 34.79
N LEU A 51 -28.30 -17.21 34.55
CA LEU A 51 -27.04 -17.80 34.12
C LEU A 51 -26.69 -17.13 32.80
N VAL A 52 -26.00 -15.99 32.88
CA VAL A 52 -25.21 -15.48 31.77
C VAL A 52 -24.11 -16.50 31.60
N SER A 53 -24.36 -17.49 30.76
CA SER A 53 -23.32 -18.32 30.17
C SER A 53 -22.46 -17.38 29.34
N ILE A 54 -21.49 -16.73 29.99
CA ILE A 54 -20.38 -16.06 29.33
C ILE A 54 -19.67 -17.20 28.60
N GLY A 55 -20.00 -17.36 27.33
CA GLY A 55 -19.30 -18.25 26.42
C GLY A 55 -17.86 -17.74 26.29
N LEU A 56 -16.99 -18.19 27.19
CA LEU A 56 -15.54 -18.14 27.05
C LEU A 56 -15.09 -19.18 26.00
N ILE A 57 -15.66 -19.08 24.80
CA ILE A 57 -15.08 -19.64 23.57
C ILE A 57 -14.76 -18.43 22.70
N ALA A 58 -13.90 -17.57 23.21
CA ALA A 58 -13.40 -16.40 22.51
C ALA A 58 -11.86 -16.42 22.48
N ASP A 59 -11.27 -17.60 22.35
CA ASP A 59 -9.83 -17.75 22.22
C ASP A 59 -9.55 -18.64 21.02
N SER A 60 -8.94 -18.06 19.98
CA SER A 60 -7.83 -18.64 19.18
C SER A 60 -7.81 -18.15 17.73
N VAL A 61 -8.94 -17.77 17.13
CA VAL A 61 -8.93 -17.21 15.76
C VAL A 61 -8.67 -15.72 15.84
N ALA A 62 -7.54 -15.38 16.44
CA ALA A 62 -7.04 -14.03 16.36
C ALA A 62 -6.62 -13.84 14.89
N THR A 63 -7.45 -13.10 14.17
CA THR A 63 -7.57 -13.04 12.72
C THR A 63 -6.31 -12.45 12.08
N ALA A 64 -5.62 -13.20 11.21
CA ALA A 64 -4.45 -12.75 10.45
C ALA A 64 -4.83 -11.57 9.55
N GLN A 65 -4.32 -10.35 9.79
CA GLN A 65 -4.72 -9.17 9.02
C GLN A 65 -3.48 -8.44 8.53
N PRO A 66 -3.51 -7.83 7.32
CA PRO A 66 -2.44 -6.94 6.91
C PRO A 66 -2.33 -5.78 7.91
N PRO A 67 -1.18 -5.10 7.98
CA PRO A 67 -1.07 -3.86 8.74
C PRO A 67 -2.20 -2.89 8.35
N PRO A 68 -2.92 -2.29 9.31
CA PRO A 68 -4.11 -1.47 9.01
C PRO A 68 -3.77 -0.20 8.20
N GLU A 69 -2.50 0.19 8.18
CA GLU A 69 -1.99 1.36 7.46
C GLU A 69 -1.49 1.01 6.05
N SER A 70 -1.81 -0.17 5.54
CA SER A 70 -1.37 -0.62 4.22
C SER A 70 -1.80 0.33 3.09
N PRO A 71 -3.06 0.80 3.01
CA PRO A 71 -3.45 1.82 2.03
C PRO A 71 -2.72 3.16 2.22
N PHE A 72 -2.41 3.55 3.46
CA PHE A 72 -1.65 4.77 3.77
C PHE A 72 -0.19 4.66 3.34
N SER A 73 0.39 3.46 3.41
CA SER A 73 1.74 3.22 2.93
C SER A 73 1.83 3.61 1.44
N GLY A 74 0.79 3.31 0.65
CA GLY A 74 0.67 3.64 -0.77
C GLY A 74 0.51 5.13 -1.12
N GLU A 75 0.48 6.04 -0.14
CA GLU A 75 0.22 7.46 -0.42
C GLU A 75 1.37 8.13 -1.19
N SER A 76 2.61 7.69 -0.99
CA SER A 76 3.77 8.16 -1.78
C SER A 76 3.62 7.82 -3.27
N LEU A 77 3.04 6.66 -3.60
CA LEU A 77 2.72 6.27 -4.98
C LEU A 77 1.60 7.15 -5.57
N ARG A 78 0.65 7.62 -4.76
CA ARG A 78 -0.44 8.48 -5.24
C ARG A 78 -0.01 9.92 -5.49
N HIS A 79 1.05 10.39 -4.85
CA HIS A 79 1.55 11.76 -5.00
C HIS A 79 2.71 11.91 -5.98
N THR A 80 3.45 10.84 -6.26
CA THR A 80 4.57 10.89 -7.19
C THR A 80 4.06 10.84 -8.62
N LYS A 81 4.27 11.93 -9.37
CA LYS A 81 3.94 11.99 -10.80
C LYS A 81 5.07 11.37 -11.61
N ILE A 82 4.72 10.54 -12.57
CA ILE A 82 5.64 9.82 -13.45
C ILE A 82 5.30 10.19 -14.90
N THR A 83 6.34 10.51 -15.67
CA THR A 83 6.28 10.58 -17.13
C THR A 83 7.08 9.39 -17.65
N LEU A 84 6.42 8.51 -18.39
CA LEU A 84 6.99 7.24 -18.83
C LEU A 84 6.44 6.89 -20.21
N THR A 85 7.33 6.53 -21.12
CA THR A 85 7.00 5.99 -22.43
C THR A 85 7.77 4.69 -22.62
N VAL A 86 7.04 3.59 -22.63
CA VAL A 86 7.59 2.24 -22.71
C VAL A 86 6.83 1.47 -23.77
N GLN A 87 7.57 0.74 -24.60
CA GLN A 87 7.04 -0.17 -25.60
C GLN A 87 7.74 -1.53 -25.46
N ASN A 88 6.96 -2.60 -25.45
CA ASN A 88 7.42 -3.98 -25.44
C ASN A 88 8.45 -4.30 -24.34
N GLN A 89 8.29 -3.73 -23.15
CA GLN A 89 9.16 -3.99 -22.00
C GLN A 89 8.46 -4.91 -21.02
N ALA A 90 9.22 -5.80 -20.37
CA ALA A 90 8.73 -6.64 -19.30
C ALA A 90 8.09 -5.78 -18.19
N PHE A 91 6.85 -6.09 -17.79
CA PHE A 91 6.12 -5.29 -16.80
C PHE A 91 6.88 -5.23 -15.47
N SER A 92 7.61 -6.29 -15.11
CA SER A 92 8.40 -6.34 -13.88
C SER A 92 9.51 -5.30 -13.86
N ASP A 93 10.15 -5.03 -15.00
CA ASP A 93 11.17 -4.00 -15.14
C ASP A 93 10.56 -2.59 -15.11
N VAL A 94 9.39 -2.42 -15.75
CA VAL A 94 8.62 -1.16 -15.68
C VAL A 94 8.27 -0.82 -14.23
N LEU A 95 7.78 -1.79 -13.46
CA LEU A 95 7.47 -1.60 -12.05
C LEU A 95 8.70 -1.27 -11.21
N ARG A 96 9.85 -1.94 -11.46
CA ARG A 96 11.11 -1.61 -10.77
C ARG A 96 11.55 -0.19 -11.06
N GLN A 97 11.55 0.25 -12.31
CA GLN A 97 11.91 1.61 -12.71
C GLN A 97 11.00 2.65 -12.05
N LEU A 98 9.69 2.36 -12.01
CA LEU A 98 8.71 3.21 -11.35
C LEU A 98 8.98 3.32 -9.85
N LEU A 99 9.18 2.20 -9.16
CA LEU A 99 9.49 2.20 -7.73
C LEU A 99 10.82 2.86 -7.40
N GLU A 100 11.84 2.72 -8.25
CA GLU A 100 13.12 3.43 -8.11
C GLU A 100 12.93 4.95 -8.24
N THR A 101 12.11 5.40 -9.19
CA THR A 101 11.76 6.82 -9.34
C THR A 101 11.05 7.36 -8.11
N VAL A 102 10.09 6.60 -7.56
CA VAL A 102 9.40 6.95 -6.31
C VAL A 102 10.38 7.02 -5.14
N ASN A 103 11.28 6.05 -5.02
CA ASN A 103 12.27 5.98 -3.94
C ASN A 103 13.25 7.16 -3.98
N MET A 104 13.69 7.60 -5.17
CA MET A 104 14.51 8.81 -5.32
C MET A 104 13.75 10.07 -4.88
N GLY A 105 12.46 10.17 -5.22
CA GLY A 105 11.61 11.27 -4.81
C GLY A 105 11.39 11.36 -3.29
N ILE A 106 11.38 10.20 -2.61
CA ILE A 106 11.34 10.11 -1.14
C ILE A 106 12.64 10.64 -0.54
N GLN A 107 13.80 10.18 -1.03
CA GLN A 107 15.11 10.57 -0.48
C GLN A 107 15.37 12.08 -0.60
N GLY A 108 14.98 12.72 -1.72
CA GLY A 108 15.20 14.15 -1.94
C GLY A 108 14.43 15.10 -1.02
N LYS A 109 13.37 14.64 -0.34
CA LYS A 109 12.52 15.48 0.54
C LYS A 109 12.93 15.49 2.00
N THR A 110 13.88 14.64 2.40
CA THR A 110 14.29 14.48 3.82
C THR A 110 14.99 15.70 4.44
N GLY A 111 15.13 16.82 3.72
CA GLY A 111 15.73 18.06 4.22
C GLY A 111 14.81 18.98 5.03
N ASP A 112 13.48 18.79 4.99
CA ASP A 112 12.52 19.69 5.67
C ASP A 112 11.87 19.00 6.88
N VAL A 113 12.41 19.28 8.07
CA VAL A 113 12.26 18.47 9.30
C VAL A 113 10.97 18.78 10.09
N SER A 114 10.02 19.56 9.56
CA SER A 114 8.82 19.95 10.31
C SER A 114 7.64 18.98 10.11
N ALA A 115 7.51 18.05 11.06
CA ALA A 115 6.26 17.48 11.59
C ALA A 115 5.40 16.55 10.69
N GLU A 116 5.68 15.25 10.75
CA GLU A 116 4.84 14.18 11.35
C GLU A 116 5.46 12.83 10.96
N PRO A 117 5.80 11.94 11.91
CA PRO A 117 6.47 10.67 11.65
C PRO A 117 5.43 9.66 11.17
N VAL A 118 4.94 9.82 9.95
CA VAL A 118 4.15 8.79 9.29
C VAL A 118 5.05 8.10 8.30
N ASP A 119 4.89 6.79 8.18
CA ASP A 119 5.69 5.80 7.45
C ASP A 119 5.88 6.01 5.92
N ARG A 120 5.68 7.26 5.47
CA ARG A 120 5.65 7.74 4.08
C ARG A 120 7.02 7.71 3.40
N ASP A 121 8.09 7.62 4.18
CA ASP A 121 9.47 7.71 3.68
C ASP A 121 10.17 6.35 3.56
N ARG A 122 9.42 5.24 3.63
CA ARG A 122 10.02 3.92 3.39
C ARG A 122 10.24 3.70 1.88
N PRO A 123 11.45 3.27 1.47
CA PRO A 123 11.66 2.84 0.11
C PRO A 123 10.82 1.58 -0.17
N TRP A 124 10.29 1.51 -1.39
CA TRP A 124 9.50 0.39 -1.86
C TRP A 124 10.36 -0.74 -2.39
N SER A 125 10.00 -1.96 -2.00
CA SER A 125 10.49 -3.21 -2.57
C SER A 125 9.38 -3.86 -3.41
N LEU A 126 9.71 -4.50 -4.53
CA LEU A 126 8.74 -5.24 -5.33
C LEU A 126 8.69 -6.70 -4.85
N TRP A 127 7.49 -7.21 -4.57
CA TRP A 127 7.27 -8.63 -4.27
C TRP A 127 6.28 -9.24 -5.25
N LEU A 128 6.74 -10.17 -6.07
CA LEU A 128 5.96 -10.77 -7.16
C LEU A 128 5.53 -12.20 -6.80
N ASP A 129 4.28 -12.56 -7.05
CA ASP A 129 3.79 -13.95 -7.04
C ASP A 129 4.66 -14.82 -7.95
N ARG A 130 5.23 -15.89 -7.39
CA ARG A 130 6.15 -16.79 -8.12
C ARG A 130 5.52 -17.47 -9.32
N ARG A 131 4.19 -17.54 -9.41
CA ARG A 131 3.48 -18.15 -10.54
C ARG A 131 3.22 -17.16 -11.68
N VAL A 132 3.59 -15.90 -11.51
CA VAL A 132 3.49 -14.88 -12.55
C VAL A 132 4.77 -14.88 -13.38
N ASP A 133 4.63 -14.89 -14.70
CA ASP A 133 5.75 -14.74 -15.62
C ASP A 133 6.21 -13.28 -15.66
N PRO A 134 7.39 -12.93 -15.12
CA PRO A 134 7.85 -11.55 -15.03
C PRO A 134 8.22 -10.94 -16.40
N SER A 135 8.32 -11.76 -17.46
CA SER A 135 8.74 -11.35 -18.80
C SER A 135 7.61 -10.84 -19.70
N GLN A 136 6.35 -10.95 -19.24
CA GLN A 136 5.21 -10.43 -19.98
C GLN A 136 5.38 -8.94 -20.29
N THR A 137 5.21 -8.58 -21.55
CA THR A 137 5.49 -7.23 -22.03
C THR A 137 4.26 -6.34 -21.98
N VAL A 138 4.47 -5.06 -21.72
CA VAL A 138 3.42 -4.04 -21.67
C VAL A 138 3.84 -2.79 -22.45
N ASP A 139 2.84 -2.11 -23.02
CA ASP A 139 2.99 -0.82 -23.69
C ASP A 139 2.28 0.24 -22.86
N VAL A 140 3.03 1.24 -22.37
CA VAL A 140 2.48 2.30 -21.52
C VAL A 140 3.08 3.64 -21.91
N THR A 141 2.21 4.60 -22.22
CA THR A 141 2.57 6.00 -22.46
C THR A 141 1.75 6.87 -21.53
N VAL A 142 2.42 7.50 -20.57
CA VAL A 142 1.79 8.32 -19.53
C VAL A 142 2.60 9.60 -19.33
N ASP A 143 1.90 10.71 -19.16
CA ASP A 143 2.49 12.00 -18.85
C ASP A 143 1.98 12.52 -17.51
N ALA A 144 2.91 12.95 -16.65
CA ALA A 144 2.66 13.52 -15.32
C ALA A 144 1.60 12.75 -14.49
N THR A 145 1.52 11.43 -14.66
CA THR A 145 0.45 10.59 -14.10
C THR A 145 0.89 10.03 -12.74
N PRO A 146 0.02 9.99 -11.71
CA PRO A 146 0.37 9.38 -10.43
C PRO A 146 0.90 7.95 -10.57
N ALA A 147 2.03 7.64 -9.94
CA ALA A 147 2.65 6.31 -9.95
C ALA A 147 1.66 5.19 -9.61
N ALA A 148 0.78 5.41 -8.63
CA ALA A 148 -0.29 4.47 -8.27
C ALA A 148 -1.22 4.14 -9.45
N LYS A 149 -1.60 5.14 -10.26
CA LYS A 149 -2.41 4.94 -11.45
C LYS A 149 -1.62 4.19 -12.53
N VAL A 150 -0.36 4.58 -12.75
CA VAL A 150 0.51 3.89 -13.73
C VAL A 150 0.66 2.42 -13.38
N ILE A 151 0.78 2.07 -12.08
CA ILE A 151 0.80 0.68 -11.62
C ILE A 151 -0.49 -0.06 -12.02
N VAL A 152 -1.67 0.55 -11.82
CA VAL A 152 -2.95 -0.06 -12.24
C VAL A 152 -2.97 -0.26 -13.75
N ASP A 153 -2.61 0.76 -14.52
CA ASP A 153 -2.63 0.75 -15.99
C ASP A 153 -1.64 -0.28 -16.57
N VAL A 154 -0.50 -0.53 -15.89
CA VAL A 154 0.49 -1.57 -16.25
C VAL A 154 -0.04 -2.99 -15.96
N LEU A 155 -0.72 -3.19 -14.84
CA LEU A 155 -1.10 -4.53 -14.36
C LEU A 155 -2.42 -5.05 -14.92
N GLU A 156 -3.35 -4.15 -15.25
CA GLU A 156 -4.68 -4.51 -15.75
C GLU A 156 -4.66 -5.32 -17.05
N PRO A 157 -3.86 -4.97 -18.09
CA PRO A 157 -3.79 -5.73 -19.34
C PRO A 157 -3.36 -7.19 -19.16
N ILE A 158 -2.57 -7.46 -18.12
CA ILE A 158 -2.03 -8.79 -17.79
C ILE A 158 -2.80 -9.50 -16.66
N SER A 159 -3.98 -8.98 -16.29
CA SER A 159 -4.86 -9.55 -15.26
C SER A 159 -4.18 -9.74 -13.90
N LEU A 160 -3.25 -8.86 -13.55
CA LEU A 160 -2.59 -8.83 -12.25
C LEU A 160 -3.19 -7.74 -11.37
N THR A 161 -2.99 -7.87 -10.06
CA THR A 161 -3.35 -6.86 -9.08
C THR A 161 -2.16 -6.50 -8.20
N ALA A 162 -2.22 -5.31 -7.62
CA ALA A 162 -1.23 -4.85 -6.67
C ALA A 162 -1.88 -4.44 -5.35
N TYR A 163 -1.15 -4.64 -4.25
CA TYR A 163 -1.52 -4.18 -2.93
C TYR A 163 -0.29 -3.58 -2.21
N PRO A 164 -0.35 -2.33 -1.72
CA PRO A 164 0.72 -1.74 -0.95
C PRO A 164 0.74 -2.35 0.44
N LEU A 165 1.90 -2.82 0.87
CA LEU A 165 2.23 -3.16 2.24
C LEU A 165 3.33 -2.20 2.71
N PRO A 166 3.56 -2.03 4.02
CA PRO A 166 4.64 -1.17 4.52
C PRO A 166 6.02 -1.57 3.94
N GLY A 167 6.56 -0.73 3.04
CA GLY A 167 7.84 -0.95 2.36
C GLY A 167 7.83 -1.99 1.21
N VAL A 168 6.67 -2.57 0.88
CA VAL A 168 6.56 -3.64 -0.14
C VAL A 168 5.35 -3.41 -1.03
N LEU A 169 5.54 -3.40 -2.36
CA LEU A 169 4.48 -3.52 -3.33
C LEU A 169 4.25 -4.99 -3.65
N LEU A 170 3.16 -5.57 -3.13
CA LEU A 170 2.75 -6.95 -3.41
C LEU A 170 2.04 -7.00 -4.76
N VAL A 171 2.54 -7.79 -5.71
CA VAL A 171 1.99 -7.92 -7.07
C VAL A 171 1.76 -9.40 -7.38
N GLY A 172 0.59 -9.73 -7.93
CA GLY A 172 0.31 -11.12 -8.27
C GLY A 172 -1.08 -11.31 -8.87
N ARG A 173 -1.48 -12.57 -9.03
CA ARG A 173 -2.85 -12.92 -9.39
C ARG A 173 -3.80 -12.55 -8.27
N SER A 174 -5.02 -12.13 -8.59
CA SER A 174 -5.98 -11.62 -7.60
C SER A 174 -6.23 -12.60 -6.44
N GLU A 175 -6.46 -13.87 -6.73
CA GLU A 175 -6.75 -14.90 -5.74
C GLU A 175 -5.57 -15.18 -4.81
N TRP A 176 -4.34 -15.08 -5.33
CA TRP A 176 -3.13 -15.25 -4.52
C TRP A 176 -2.88 -14.04 -3.62
N VAL A 177 -3.09 -12.81 -4.14
CA VAL A 177 -2.99 -11.59 -3.32
C VAL A 177 -4.06 -11.63 -2.22
N GLU A 178 -5.30 -12.01 -2.53
CA GLU A 178 -6.37 -12.14 -1.54
C GLU A 178 -6.03 -13.13 -0.42
N SER A 179 -5.56 -14.32 -0.80
CA SER A 179 -5.14 -15.37 0.16
C SER A 179 -3.95 -14.94 1.00
N THR A 180 -2.98 -14.27 0.37
CA THR A 180 -1.81 -13.72 1.06
C THR A 180 -2.22 -12.71 2.11
N LEU A 181 -3.08 -11.73 1.75
CA LEU A 181 -3.56 -10.71 2.68
C LEU A 181 -4.33 -11.29 3.86
N ALA A 182 -5.14 -12.32 3.63
CA ALA A 182 -5.89 -13.01 4.68
C ALA A 182 -4.98 -13.89 5.59
N CYS A 183 -3.75 -14.16 5.17
CA CYS A 183 -2.76 -14.94 5.92
C CYS A 183 -1.66 -14.08 6.57
N LEU A 184 -1.62 -12.77 6.34
CA LEU A 184 -0.58 -11.92 6.89
C LEU A 184 -0.67 -11.85 8.41
N PRO A 185 0.47 -11.99 9.13
CA PRO A 185 0.48 -11.90 10.57
C PRO A 185 0.06 -10.50 11.00
N THR A 186 -0.89 -10.44 11.93
CA THR A 186 -1.31 -9.17 12.50
C THR A 186 -0.16 -8.62 13.34
N PRO A 187 0.35 -7.40 13.04
CA PRO A 187 1.25 -6.75 13.97
C PRO A 187 0.52 -6.60 15.31
N PRO A 188 1.16 -6.89 16.46
CA PRO A 188 0.52 -6.66 17.75
C PRO A 188 0.02 -5.23 17.81
N ILE A 189 -1.29 -5.07 17.98
CA ILE A 189 -1.95 -3.77 18.08
C ILE A 189 -1.41 -3.11 19.34
N ALA A 190 -0.69 -2.01 19.16
CA ALA A 190 -0.24 -1.18 20.26
C ALA A 190 -1.48 -0.72 21.05
N LYS A 191 -1.63 -1.21 22.28
CA LYS A 191 -2.75 -0.80 23.14
C LYS A 191 -2.49 0.59 23.72
N ASN A 192 -1.21 0.91 23.92
CA ASN A 192 -0.76 2.17 24.50
C ASN A 192 0.28 2.87 23.62
N ARG A 193 0.49 4.17 23.86
CA ARG A 193 1.49 4.99 23.15
C ARG A 193 2.93 4.46 23.30
N ALA A 194 3.24 3.80 24.41
CA ALA A 194 4.53 3.15 24.62
C ALA A 194 4.72 1.95 23.67
N ASP A 195 3.70 1.10 23.53
CA ASP A 195 3.69 -0.01 22.59
C ASP A 195 3.77 0.49 21.14
N ALA A 196 3.17 1.65 20.84
CA ALA A 196 3.26 2.25 19.51
C ALA A 196 4.69 2.70 19.20
N LYS A 197 5.38 3.33 20.15
CA LYS A 197 6.81 3.64 20.01
C LYS A 197 7.67 2.38 19.87
N GLN A 198 7.34 1.32 20.60
CA GLN A 198 8.07 0.05 20.49
C GLN A 198 7.79 -0.67 19.18
N ALA A 199 6.57 -0.56 18.65
CA ALA A 199 6.21 -1.06 17.31
C ALA A 199 6.97 -0.29 16.22
N ASP A 200 7.16 1.01 16.41
CA ASP A 200 7.95 1.89 15.54
C ASP A 200 9.47 1.59 15.64
N GLN A 201 9.92 1.13 16.81
CA GLN A 201 11.28 0.62 17.05
C GLN A 201 11.50 -0.83 16.61
N ARG A 202 10.52 -1.49 15.97
CA ARG A 202 10.77 -2.82 15.43
C ARG A 202 11.95 -2.76 14.47
N GLU A 203 12.86 -3.70 14.66
CA GLU A 203 14.04 -3.83 13.83
C GLU A 203 13.59 -4.16 12.40
N LEU A 204 13.53 -3.13 11.56
CA LEU A 204 13.25 -3.26 10.15
C LEU A 204 14.48 -3.87 9.47
N ILE A 205 14.28 -4.94 8.73
CA ILE A 205 15.35 -5.64 8.06
C ILE A 205 15.56 -5.07 6.66
N SER A 206 16.80 -5.10 6.20
CA SER A 206 17.13 -4.83 4.79
C SER A 206 18.00 -5.97 4.28
N ILE A 207 17.42 -6.81 3.42
CA ILE A 207 18.08 -7.98 2.86
C ILE A 207 18.11 -7.86 1.34
N ALA A 208 19.19 -8.31 0.73
CA ALA A 208 19.32 -8.43 -0.72
C ALA A 208 19.91 -9.80 -1.01
N TRP A 209 19.39 -10.46 -2.03
CA TRP A 209 19.85 -11.78 -2.42
C TRP A 209 20.18 -11.80 -3.92
N PRO A 210 21.29 -12.43 -4.32
CA PRO A 210 21.63 -12.62 -5.72
C PRO A 210 20.67 -13.60 -6.40
N SER A 211 20.66 -13.58 -7.72
CA SER A 211 19.98 -14.63 -8.50
C SER A 211 20.59 -15.99 -8.20
N GLY A 212 19.74 -17.01 -8.10
CA GLY A 212 20.17 -18.36 -7.72
C GLY A 212 20.03 -18.67 -6.23
N THR A 213 19.64 -17.71 -5.40
CA THR A 213 19.40 -17.93 -3.96
C THR A 213 18.13 -18.76 -3.76
N THR A 214 18.17 -19.73 -2.85
CA THR A 214 17.01 -20.57 -2.54
C THR A 214 16.01 -19.86 -1.61
N ALA A 215 14.73 -20.22 -1.68
CA ALA A 215 13.72 -19.68 -0.77
C ALA A 215 14.05 -19.91 0.72
N ALA A 216 14.70 -21.03 1.05
CA ALA A 216 15.14 -21.37 2.40
C ALA A 216 16.24 -20.43 2.90
N GLU A 217 17.20 -20.07 2.02
CA GLU A 217 18.22 -19.07 2.32
C GLU A 217 17.61 -17.69 2.51
N VAL A 218 16.70 -17.26 1.64
CA VAL A 218 16.01 -15.96 1.78
C VAL A 218 15.19 -15.91 3.08
N LEU A 219 14.51 -17.00 3.45
CA LEU A 219 13.81 -17.10 4.74
C LEU A 219 14.78 -16.97 5.91
N ALA A 220 15.92 -17.66 5.85
CA ALA A 220 16.93 -17.57 6.90
C ALA A 220 17.56 -16.17 6.98
N MET A 221 17.78 -15.48 5.85
CA MET A 221 18.22 -14.08 5.83
C MET A 221 17.21 -13.16 6.52
N ALA A 222 15.92 -13.36 6.26
CA ALA A 222 14.85 -12.58 6.86
C ALA A 222 14.71 -12.81 8.37
N VAL A 223 14.82 -14.06 8.82
CA VAL A 223 14.71 -14.41 10.25
C VAL A 223 15.95 -14.00 11.05
N LEU A 224 17.14 -14.13 10.47
CA LEU A 224 18.42 -13.81 11.14
C LEU A 224 18.84 -12.34 10.98
N ASN A 225 18.17 -11.57 10.11
CA ASN A 225 18.57 -10.23 9.70
C ASN A 225 20.04 -10.17 9.22
N GLN A 226 20.42 -11.11 8.35
CA GLN A 226 21.80 -11.25 7.84
C GLN A 226 21.78 -11.37 6.31
N SER A 227 22.72 -10.72 5.64
CA SER A 227 22.86 -10.77 4.17
C SER A 227 23.56 -12.02 3.66
N ASN A 228 24.29 -12.72 4.54
CA ASN A 228 24.98 -13.97 4.21
C ASN A 228 24.65 -15.00 5.29
N VAL A 229 24.09 -16.13 4.88
CA VAL A 229 23.64 -17.18 5.79
C VAL A 229 24.38 -18.47 5.46
N ASP A 230 24.95 -19.10 6.48
CA ASP A 230 25.51 -20.44 6.38
C ASP A 230 24.40 -21.43 6.00
N SER A 231 24.63 -22.25 4.97
CA SER A 231 23.71 -23.31 4.53
C SER A 231 23.34 -24.28 5.67
N LYS A 232 24.11 -24.32 6.76
CA LYS A 232 23.72 -25.08 7.96
C LYS A 232 22.50 -24.51 8.68
N LYS A 233 22.24 -23.21 8.56
CA LYS A 233 21.14 -22.50 9.23
C LYS A 233 19.87 -22.38 8.37
N THR A 234 19.88 -22.94 7.17
CA THR A 234 18.71 -22.91 6.29
C THR A 234 17.73 -24.03 6.67
N PRO A 235 16.42 -23.75 6.69
CA PRO A 235 15.42 -24.78 6.91
C PRO A 235 15.42 -25.81 5.77
N ASP A 236 15.31 -27.09 6.14
CA ASP A 236 15.23 -28.23 5.20
C ASP A 236 13.78 -28.60 4.85
N TRP A 237 12.81 -28.07 5.59
CA TRP A 237 11.39 -28.33 5.39
C TRP A 237 10.75 -27.46 4.29
N LEU A 238 11.38 -26.33 3.93
CA LEU A 238 10.90 -25.44 2.87
C LEU A 238 11.35 -25.99 1.51
N PRO A 239 10.48 -26.04 0.48
CA PRO A 239 10.86 -26.57 -0.82
C PRO A 239 12.11 -25.88 -1.39
N HIS A 240 13.00 -26.67 -1.98
CA HIS A 240 14.20 -26.18 -2.68
C HIS A 240 13.79 -25.49 -4.00
N ASP A 241 13.38 -24.23 -3.90
CA ASP A 241 13.01 -23.37 -5.01
C ASP A 241 14.08 -22.28 -5.19
N VAL A 242 14.52 -22.07 -6.43
CA VAL A 242 15.61 -21.15 -6.77
C VAL A 242 15.03 -19.84 -7.30
N TRP A 243 15.36 -18.72 -6.66
CA TRP A 243 14.75 -17.44 -6.96
C TRP A 243 15.68 -16.53 -7.78
N GLY A 244 15.04 -15.64 -8.55
CA GLY A 244 15.73 -14.50 -9.15
C GLY A 244 16.24 -13.53 -8.08
N GLY A 245 17.20 -12.68 -8.47
CA GLY A 245 17.75 -11.66 -7.59
C GLY A 245 16.69 -10.66 -7.12
N GLY A 246 16.78 -10.24 -5.87
CA GLY A 246 15.80 -9.35 -5.26
C GLY A 246 16.31 -8.67 -4.00
N ARG A 247 15.51 -7.75 -3.47
CA ARG A 247 15.80 -7.04 -2.22
C ARG A 247 14.52 -6.66 -1.48
N LEU A 248 14.59 -6.67 -0.16
CA LEU A 248 13.63 -6.07 0.75
C LEU A 248 14.35 -4.97 1.53
N ILE A 249 13.79 -3.75 1.55
CA ILE A 249 14.41 -2.60 2.21
C ILE A 249 13.49 -2.12 3.32
N ARG A 250 14.00 -2.11 4.56
CA ARG A 250 13.28 -1.66 5.76
C ARG A 250 11.89 -2.31 5.94
N VAL A 251 11.84 -3.63 5.80
CA VAL A 251 10.61 -4.43 5.93
C VAL A 251 10.56 -5.09 7.30
N ASP A 252 9.37 -5.25 7.90
CA ASP A 252 9.22 -6.03 9.12
C ASP A 252 9.60 -7.51 8.86
N PRO A 253 10.48 -8.13 9.66
CA PRO A 253 10.95 -9.50 9.40
C PRO A 253 9.83 -10.55 9.45
N THR A 254 8.77 -10.32 10.22
CA THR A 254 7.57 -11.18 10.27
C THR A 254 6.80 -11.07 8.96
N LEU A 255 6.65 -9.84 8.43
CA LEU A 255 6.04 -9.60 7.12
C LEU A 255 6.86 -10.25 6.00
N ALA A 256 8.18 -10.04 5.99
CA ALA A 256 9.08 -10.65 5.02
C ALA A 256 8.97 -12.19 5.04
N SER A 257 9.01 -12.78 6.23
CA SER A 257 8.86 -14.23 6.40
C SER A 257 7.49 -14.72 5.90
N ALA A 258 6.41 -14.01 6.25
CA ALA A 258 5.07 -14.37 5.79
C ALA A 258 4.92 -14.30 4.26
N LEU A 259 5.52 -13.29 3.62
CA LEU A 259 5.54 -13.15 2.16
C LEU A 259 6.33 -14.29 1.49
N ILE A 260 7.45 -14.72 2.07
CA ILE A 260 8.22 -15.89 1.59
C ILE A 260 7.36 -17.16 1.67
N LEU A 261 6.69 -17.38 2.80
CA LEU A 261 5.83 -18.55 3.01
C LEU A 261 4.61 -18.53 2.06
N ALA A 262 4.05 -17.36 1.78
CA ALA A 262 2.92 -17.20 0.87
C ALA A 262 3.23 -17.65 -0.56
N GLN A 263 4.50 -17.67 -0.98
CA GLN A 263 4.90 -18.22 -2.28
C GLN A 263 4.63 -19.73 -2.39
N PHE A 264 4.56 -20.43 -1.25
CA PHE A 264 4.34 -21.88 -1.16
C PHE A 264 2.95 -22.26 -0.63
N ASP A 265 1.99 -21.33 -0.66
CA ASP A 265 0.67 -21.50 -0.05
C ASP A 265 0.75 -21.88 1.45
N LEU A 266 1.78 -21.36 2.14
CA LEU A 266 2.01 -21.52 3.57
C LEU A 266 1.68 -20.22 4.31
N ARG A 267 1.25 -20.33 5.56
CA ARG A 267 1.01 -19.20 6.46
C ARG A 267 1.72 -19.39 7.79
N LEU A 268 2.20 -18.28 8.32
CA LEU A 268 2.78 -18.22 9.65
C LEU A 268 1.66 -18.18 10.69
N ARG A 269 1.66 -19.12 11.64
CA ARG A 269 0.83 -19.03 12.84
C ARG A 269 1.33 -17.87 13.70
N ARG A 270 0.43 -17.25 14.45
CA ARG A 270 0.80 -16.20 15.40
C ARG A 270 1.82 -16.76 16.40
N THR A 271 3.02 -16.21 16.36
CA THR A 271 4.14 -16.60 17.20
C THR A 271 4.86 -15.35 17.66
N ASN A 272 5.47 -15.42 18.85
CA ASN A 272 6.30 -14.35 19.38
C ASN A 272 7.76 -14.43 18.87
N SER A 273 8.11 -15.50 18.13
CA SER A 273 9.46 -15.74 17.65
C SER A 273 9.44 -16.40 16.28
N LEU A 274 10.31 -15.91 15.39
CA LEU A 274 10.54 -16.48 14.06
C LEU A 274 11.61 -17.58 14.05
N LEU A 275 12.38 -17.74 15.14
CA LEU A 275 13.45 -18.75 15.23
C LEU A 275 12.99 -20.20 14.97
N PRO A 276 11.77 -20.62 15.38
CA PRO A 276 11.26 -21.95 15.03
C PRO A 276 11.12 -22.20 13.53
N LEU A 277 11.16 -21.17 12.69
CA LEU A 277 11.19 -21.36 11.23
C LEU A 277 12.53 -21.93 10.74
N LEU A 278 13.60 -21.83 11.53
CA LEU A 278 14.94 -22.32 11.18
C LEU A 278 15.25 -23.71 11.75
N THR A 279 14.37 -24.27 12.58
CA THR A 279 14.58 -25.62 13.13
C THR A 279 14.47 -26.64 12.01
N ARG A 280 15.47 -27.52 11.92
CA ARG A 280 15.48 -28.64 10.96
C ARG A 280 14.46 -29.69 11.38
N SER A 281 13.84 -30.34 10.40
CA SER A 281 12.79 -31.34 10.60
C SER A 281 13.22 -32.53 11.50
N LEU A 282 14.52 -32.80 11.59
CA LEU A 282 15.11 -33.99 12.21
C LEU A 282 15.05 -34.04 13.76
N ASP A 283 14.85 -32.92 14.46
CA ASP A 283 14.83 -32.93 15.94
C ASP A 283 13.51 -33.44 16.53
N ALA A 284 12.45 -33.58 15.72
CA ALA A 284 11.15 -34.11 16.15
C ALA A 284 11.13 -35.65 16.34
N GLY A 285 12.20 -36.36 15.94
CA GLY A 285 12.24 -37.82 15.89
C GLY A 285 12.98 -38.55 17.03
N SER A 286 13.51 -37.86 18.05
CA SER A 286 14.31 -38.53 19.09
C SER A 286 13.51 -39.11 20.27
N SER A 287 12.17 -39.06 20.27
CA SER A 287 11.36 -39.89 21.18
C SER A 287 11.07 -41.24 20.50
N GLY A 288 11.94 -42.22 20.73
CA GLY A 288 11.94 -43.55 20.11
C GLY A 288 10.63 -44.33 20.28
N VAL A 289 9.75 -44.23 19.30
CA VAL A 289 8.67 -45.18 19.06
C VAL A 289 8.92 -45.77 17.68
N GLU A 290 9.52 -46.96 17.65
CA GLU A 290 9.68 -47.77 16.45
C GLU A 290 8.29 -48.12 15.89
N VAL A 291 7.87 -47.43 14.83
CA VAL A 291 6.73 -47.86 14.01
C VAL A 291 7.28 -48.68 12.86
N THR A 292 7.17 -50.00 13.00
CA THR A 292 7.56 -50.99 12.00
C THR A 292 6.68 -50.91 10.76
N GLY A 293 7.29 -50.52 9.63
CA GLY A 293 7.17 -51.17 8.32
C GLY A 293 5.77 -51.40 7.73
N ALA A 294 5.25 -50.42 6.99
CA ALA A 294 4.37 -50.67 5.86
C ALA A 294 4.69 -49.68 4.73
N ALA A 295 5.21 -50.20 3.61
CA ALA A 295 5.61 -49.44 2.43
C ALA A 295 4.38 -48.83 1.75
N VAL A 296 4.20 -47.52 1.90
CA VAL A 296 3.16 -46.76 1.18
C VAL A 296 3.79 -46.09 -0.04
N ARG A 297 3.20 -46.40 -1.20
CA ARG A 297 3.57 -45.91 -2.53
C ARG A 297 3.52 -44.38 -2.59
N SER A 298 4.54 -43.81 -3.22
CA SER A 298 4.73 -42.39 -3.50
C SER A 298 3.69 -41.87 -4.50
N ASP A 299 2.77 -41.04 -4.03
CA ASP A 299 1.91 -40.20 -4.85
C ASP A 299 2.32 -38.73 -4.65
N ALA A 300 2.30 -37.92 -5.70
CA ALA A 300 2.85 -36.55 -5.74
C ALA A 300 2.04 -35.51 -4.93
N SER A 301 1.13 -35.97 -4.07
CA SER A 301 0.36 -35.19 -3.10
C SER A 301 0.96 -35.20 -1.69
N GLN A 302 2.14 -35.79 -1.49
CA GLN A 302 2.81 -35.86 -0.19
C GLN A 302 2.97 -34.46 0.42
N THR A 303 2.14 -34.18 1.43
CA THR A 303 2.41 -33.22 2.48
C THR A 303 3.88 -33.36 2.91
N PRO A 304 4.70 -32.29 2.92
CA PRO A 304 6.02 -32.36 3.51
C PRO A 304 5.86 -32.86 4.94
N VAL A 305 6.34 -34.06 5.20
CA VAL A 305 6.40 -34.62 6.53
C VAL A 305 7.39 -33.73 7.30
N GLY A 306 6.87 -32.90 8.22
CA GLY A 306 7.70 -32.09 9.11
C GLY A 306 7.63 -30.56 8.95
N LEU A 307 6.48 -29.97 8.60
CA LEU A 307 6.30 -28.53 8.77
C LEU A 307 6.48 -28.14 10.25
N PRO A 308 7.18 -27.03 10.57
CA PRO A 308 7.24 -26.53 11.94
C PRO A 308 5.83 -26.26 12.49
N SER A 309 5.65 -26.44 13.80
CA SER A 309 4.35 -26.19 14.46
C SER A 309 3.83 -24.76 14.31
N THR A 310 4.71 -23.84 13.91
CA THR A 310 4.45 -22.43 13.63
C THR A 310 3.99 -22.17 12.20
N VAL A 311 3.98 -23.16 11.31
CA VAL A 311 3.61 -23.03 9.90
C VAL A 311 2.41 -23.93 9.60
N THR A 312 1.47 -23.43 8.80
CA THR A 312 0.33 -24.23 8.30
C THR A 312 0.14 -23.97 6.82
N ARG A 313 -0.48 -24.92 6.13
CA ARG A 313 -0.92 -24.71 4.75
C ARG A 313 -2.18 -23.85 4.72
N TRP A 314 -2.40 -23.19 3.58
CA TRP A 314 -3.65 -22.49 3.30
C TRP A 314 -4.85 -23.45 3.23
N ALA A 315 -4.66 -24.63 2.65
CA ALA A 315 -5.73 -25.57 2.30
C ALA A 315 -6.15 -26.56 3.39
N GLU A 316 -5.44 -26.65 4.52
CA GLU A 316 -5.79 -27.59 5.61
C GLU A 316 -7.08 -27.21 6.35
N ASP A 317 -7.62 -26.00 6.13
CA ASP A 317 -9.01 -25.65 6.47
C ASP A 317 -9.94 -26.03 5.29
N GLU A 318 -10.26 -27.33 5.15
CA GLU A 318 -11.08 -27.88 4.04
C GLU A 318 -12.53 -27.35 3.98
N GLN A 319 -12.95 -26.50 4.92
CA GLN A 319 -14.27 -25.88 4.88
C GLN A 319 -14.23 -24.57 4.07
N LYS A 320 -14.51 -24.69 2.76
CA LYS A 320 -15.08 -23.63 1.90
C LYS A 320 -14.25 -22.34 1.86
N ASP A 321 -13.39 -22.18 0.84
CA ASP A 321 -12.53 -21.00 0.59
C ASP A 321 -12.29 -20.19 1.88
N PRO A 322 -11.36 -20.64 2.74
CA PRO A 322 -11.23 -20.14 4.11
C PRO A 322 -10.98 -18.63 4.18
N PHE A 323 -10.62 -18.00 3.06
CA PHE A 323 -10.29 -16.58 2.96
C PHE A 323 -11.38 -15.73 2.32
N ALA A 324 -12.33 -16.31 1.57
CA ALA A 324 -13.39 -15.55 0.90
C ALA A 324 -14.21 -14.65 1.83
N ASN A 325 -14.43 -15.11 3.08
CA ASN A 325 -15.22 -14.39 4.08
C ASN A 325 -14.36 -13.77 5.19
N PHE A 326 -13.04 -13.80 5.03
CA PHE A 326 -12.15 -13.24 6.02
C PHE A 326 -12.16 -11.71 5.95
N GLU A 327 -12.83 -11.09 6.93
CA GLU A 327 -12.93 -9.64 7.03
C GLU A 327 -11.88 -9.05 7.97
N PHE A 328 -11.19 -8.02 7.52
CA PHE A 328 -10.22 -7.27 8.32
C PHE A 328 -10.40 -5.77 8.16
N ASN A 329 -9.78 -5.01 9.07
CA ASN A 329 -9.84 -3.55 9.05
C ASN A 329 -8.66 -2.97 8.27
N GLN A 330 -8.94 -2.01 7.39
CA GLN A 330 -7.92 -1.15 6.78
C GLN A 330 -8.32 0.31 6.93
N SER A 331 -7.32 1.15 7.12
CA SER A 331 -7.47 2.59 7.23
C SER A 331 -7.15 3.23 5.88
N TYR A 332 -8.08 4.00 5.34
CA TYR A 332 -7.94 4.75 4.10
C TYR A 332 -7.80 6.26 4.38
N PRO A 333 -7.08 7.02 3.54
CA PRO A 333 -7.01 8.47 3.66
C PRO A 333 -8.39 9.13 3.65
N ALA A 334 -8.61 10.13 4.51
CA ALA A 334 -9.80 10.98 4.45
C ALA A 334 -9.77 11.97 3.27
N GLY A 335 -10.78 12.84 3.19
CA GLY A 335 -10.91 13.84 2.13
C GLY A 335 -11.53 13.27 0.85
N GLU A 336 -11.01 13.69 -0.31
CA GLU A 336 -11.51 13.26 -1.63
C GLU A 336 -11.41 11.75 -1.83
N ALA A 337 -10.32 11.15 -1.32
CA ALA A 337 -10.11 9.70 -1.31
C ALA A 337 -11.28 8.97 -0.62
N ALA A 338 -11.74 9.47 0.52
CA ALA A 338 -12.84 8.86 1.25
C ALA A 338 -14.17 8.94 0.49
N LEU A 339 -14.43 10.02 -0.25
CA LEU A 339 -15.62 10.15 -1.07
C LEU A 339 -15.65 9.10 -2.18
N ALA A 340 -14.53 8.93 -2.89
CA ALA A 340 -14.44 7.95 -3.95
C ALA A 340 -14.50 6.51 -3.44
N VAL A 341 -13.89 6.22 -2.28
CA VAL A 341 -14.02 4.93 -1.61
C VAL A 341 -15.46 4.63 -1.21
N ARG A 342 -16.20 5.59 -0.65
CA ARG A 342 -17.64 5.42 -0.34
C ARG A 342 -18.48 5.17 -1.60
N GLN A 343 -18.22 5.91 -2.67
CA GLN A 343 -18.87 5.70 -3.96
C GLN A 343 -18.56 4.31 -4.53
N ALA A 344 -17.32 3.82 -4.38
CA ALA A 344 -16.93 2.48 -4.80
C ALA A 344 -17.65 1.39 -4.00
N ILE A 345 -17.80 1.55 -2.68
CA ILE A 345 -18.60 0.65 -1.83
C ILE A 345 -20.04 0.58 -2.34
N GLN A 346 -20.66 1.74 -2.57
CA GLN A 346 -22.05 1.82 -3.02
C GLN A 346 -22.23 1.23 -4.43
N ARG A 347 -21.35 1.60 -5.38
CA ARG A 347 -21.41 1.16 -6.78
C ARG A 347 -21.26 -0.35 -6.93
N ASN A 348 -20.35 -0.95 -6.16
CA ASN A 348 -20.08 -2.39 -6.21
C ASN A 348 -20.89 -3.20 -5.19
N GLN A 349 -21.79 -2.55 -4.44
CA GLN A 349 -22.62 -3.17 -3.39
C GLN A 349 -21.79 -4.00 -2.39
N LEU A 350 -20.62 -3.48 -2.00
CA LEU A 350 -19.69 -4.21 -1.13
C LEU A 350 -20.26 -4.32 0.29
N LYS A 351 -20.17 -5.52 0.86
CA LYS A 351 -20.43 -5.73 2.29
C LYS A 351 -19.26 -5.16 3.08
N ALA A 352 -19.41 -3.94 3.58
CA ALA A 352 -18.37 -3.25 4.32
C ALA A 352 -18.93 -2.48 5.52
N SER A 353 -18.24 -2.56 6.66
CA SER A 353 -18.49 -1.67 7.80
C SER A 353 -17.55 -0.48 7.71
N VAL A 354 -18.08 0.74 7.69
CA VAL A 354 -17.31 1.97 7.53
C VAL A 354 -17.38 2.79 8.80
N ARG A 355 -16.22 3.17 9.35
CA ARG A 355 -16.09 4.05 10.51
C ARG A 355 -15.11 5.18 10.20
N SER A 356 -15.49 6.42 10.49
CA SER A 356 -14.60 7.57 10.36
C SER A 356 -13.93 7.84 11.70
N SER A 357 -12.61 7.93 11.76
CA SER A 357 -11.87 8.29 12.97
C SER A 357 -10.50 8.88 12.60
N ASN A 358 -10.01 9.87 13.35
CA ASN A 358 -8.66 10.42 13.23
C ASN A 358 -8.24 10.77 11.79
N ASN A 359 -9.10 11.46 11.04
CA ASN A 359 -8.85 11.82 9.63
C ASN A 359 -8.54 10.62 8.72
N ALA A 360 -9.08 9.45 9.06
CA ALA A 360 -9.02 8.23 8.29
C ALA A 360 -10.40 7.57 8.21
N LEU A 361 -10.62 6.82 7.13
CA LEU A 361 -11.79 5.97 6.95
C LEU A 361 -11.37 4.53 7.24
N ASN A 362 -11.76 4.02 8.40
CA ASN A 362 -11.53 2.63 8.79
C ASN A 362 -12.64 1.76 8.20
N ILE A 363 -12.27 0.86 7.30
CA ILE A 363 -13.20 -0.03 6.61
C ILE A 363 -12.91 -1.45 7.03
N ARG A 364 -13.93 -2.16 7.49
CA ARG A 364 -13.91 -3.61 7.68
C ARG A 364 -14.57 -4.29 6.50
N THR A 365 -13.82 -5.05 5.72
CA THR A 365 -14.37 -5.86 4.62
C THR A 365 -13.40 -6.99 4.23
N THR A 366 -13.73 -7.74 3.17
CA THR A 366 -12.91 -8.85 2.68
C THR A 366 -11.69 -8.39 1.88
N ALA A 367 -10.67 -9.24 1.73
CA ALA A 367 -9.48 -8.94 0.93
C ALA A 367 -9.85 -8.48 -0.50
N LYS A 368 -10.75 -9.22 -1.15
CA LYS A 368 -11.31 -8.90 -2.47
C LYS A 368 -11.91 -7.49 -2.53
N SER A 369 -12.72 -7.14 -1.54
CA SER A 369 -13.33 -5.82 -1.47
C SER A 369 -12.29 -4.73 -1.26
N HIS A 370 -11.28 -4.96 -0.41
CA HIS A 370 -10.16 -4.04 -0.23
C HIS A 370 -9.37 -3.79 -1.52
N LEU A 371 -9.16 -4.81 -2.35
CA LEU A 371 -8.51 -4.67 -3.66
C LEU A 371 -9.34 -3.81 -4.61
N ILE A 372 -10.67 -3.99 -4.67
CA ILE A 372 -11.56 -3.15 -5.49
C ILE A 372 -11.50 -1.68 -5.04
N LEU A 373 -11.54 -1.44 -3.73
CA LEU A 373 -11.46 -0.09 -3.17
C LEU A 373 -10.12 0.56 -3.45
N LEU A 374 -9.03 -0.18 -3.30
CA LEU A 374 -7.68 0.30 -3.58
C LEU A 374 -7.48 0.60 -5.06
N LYS A 375 -7.90 -0.29 -5.97
CA LYS A 375 -7.87 -0.06 -7.41
C LYS A 375 -8.62 1.23 -7.75
N THR A 376 -9.83 1.40 -7.21
CA THR A 376 -10.60 2.64 -7.41
C THR A 376 -9.86 3.86 -6.89
N LEU A 377 -9.24 3.75 -5.70
CA LEU A 377 -8.46 4.83 -5.12
C LEU A 377 -7.23 5.23 -5.96
N TRP A 378 -6.55 4.24 -6.54
CA TRP A 378 -5.36 4.43 -7.37
C TRP A 378 -5.69 4.94 -8.77
N SER A 379 -6.86 4.61 -9.31
CA SER A 379 -7.32 5.11 -10.61
C SER A 379 -7.78 6.57 -10.58
N ILE A 380 -8.03 7.17 -9.41
CA ILE A 380 -8.40 8.59 -9.31
C ILE A 380 -7.16 9.42 -9.56
N VAL A 381 -7.16 10.16 -10.67
CA VAL A 381 -6.24 11.27 -10.88
C VAL A 381 -6.78 12.45 -10.06
N PRO A 382 -6.08 12.92 -9.02
CA PRO A 382 -6.56 14.07 -8.28
C PRO A 382 -6.49 15.28 -9.21
N GLU A 383 -7.62 15.72 -9.75
CA GLU A 383 -7.71 16.97 -10.55
C GLU A 383 -7.12 18.16 -9.76
N ASN A 384 -7.25 18.11 -8.42
CA ASN A 384 -6.79 19.16 -7.52
C ASN A 384 -5.28 19.15 -7.19
N LEU A 385 -4.49 18.13 -7.60
CA LEU A 385 -3.02 18.23 -7.53
C LEU A 385 -2.44 19.05 -8.70
N SER A 386 -3.19 19.25 -9.78
CA SER A 386 -2.89 20.26 -10.81
C SER A 386 -3.44 21.64 -10.41
N ARG A 387 -4.31 21.68 -9.41
CA ARG A 387 -4.92 22.88 -8.83
C ARG A 387 -4.38 23.20 -7.44
N ARG A 388 -3.06 23.04 -7.22
CA ARG A 388 -2.41 23.98 -6.28
C ARG A 388 -2.75 25.36 -6.84
N LYS A 389 -3.49 26.16 -6.06
CA LYS A 389 -3.73 27.58 -6.32
C LYS A 389 -2.42 28.12 -6.89
N PRO A 390 -2.39 28.69 -8.12
CA PRO A 390 -1.15 29.23 -8.64
C PRO A 390 -0.62 30.13 -7.53
N SER A 391 0.55 29.78 -6.99
CA SER A 391 1.44 30.87 -6.65
C SER A 391 1.52 31.65 -7.95
N ASP A 392 1.23 32.95 -7.96
CA ASP A 392 1.36 33.80 -9.15
C ASP A 392 2.77 33.72 -9.79
N SER A 393 3.71 32.99 -9.18
CA SER A 393 4.95 32.57 -9.82
C SER A 393 4.72 31.41 -10.80
N GLU A 394 4.92 31.72 -12.09
CA GLU A 394 5.15 30.74 -13.15
C GLU A 394 6.18 29.66 -12.72
N PRO A 395 6.00 28.39 -13.12
CA PRO A 395 6.95 27.32 -12.82
C PRO A 395 8.33 27.63 -13.40
N VAL A 396 9.38 27.45 -12.59
CA VAL A 396 10.78 27.65 -12.97
C VAL A 396 11.50 26.33 -13.21
N PHE A 397 12.41 26.32 -14.17
CA PHE A 397 13.13 25.15 -14.66
C PHE A 397 14.63 25.44 -14.71
N ASP A 398 15.42 24.38 -14.52
CA ASP A 398 16.86 24.37 -14.76
C ASP A 398 17.12 23.59 -16.05
N LEU A 399 17.81 24.21 -17.01
CA LEU A 399 18.05 23.62 -18.33
C LEU A 399 19.52 23.76 -18.72
N LYS A 400 20.18 22.62 -18.90
CA LYS A 400 21.56 22.53 -19.38
C LYS A 400 21.58 21.90 -20.77
N LEU A 401 22.06 22.68 -21.74
CA LEU A 401 22.16 22.31 -23.15
C LEU A 401 23.59 22.53 -23.62
N VAL A 402 24.13 21.57 -24.34
CA VAL A 402 25.48 21.66 -24.94
C VAL A 402 25.37 21.25 -26.39
N ASN A 403 25.72 22.16 -27.31
CA ASN A 403 25.75 21.96 -28.76
C ASN A 403 24.47 21.34 -29.34
N LYS A 404 23.30 21.88 -29.00
CA LYS A 404 22.00 21.41 -29.52
C LYS A 404 21.41 22.39 -30.55
N PRO A 405 20.77 21.91 -31.64
CA PRO A 405 20.10 22.79 -32.59
C PRO A 405 18.99 23.61 -31.94
N VAL A 406 18.96 24.92 -32.17
CA VAL A 406 17.94 25.84 -31.63
C VAL A 406 16.54 25.32 -31.88
N GLY A 407 16.23 24.90 -33.11
CA GLY A 407 14.88 24.49 -33.51
C GLY A 407 14.38 23.27 -32.74
N GLU A 408 15.26 22.32 -32.40
CA GLU A 408 14.94 21.14 -31.60
C GLU A 408 14.64 21.53 -30.15
N VAL A 409 15.47 22.41 -29.58
CA VAL A 409 15.30 22.92 -28.22
C VAL A 409 13.98 23.70 -28.09
N LEU A 410 13.70 24.63 -29.02
CA LEU A 410 12.46 25.42 -29.00
C LEU A 410 11.21 24.52 -29.13
N LYS A 411 11.26 23.48 -29.98
CA LYS A 411 10.20 22.46 -30.08
C LYS A 411 9.99 21.74 -28.75
N GLN A 412 11.06 21.34 -28.08
CA GLN A 412 10.99 20.64 -26.79
C GLN A 412 10.43 21.54 -25.69
N VAL A 413 10.84 22.82 -25.64
CA VAL A 413 10.34 23.80 -24.67
C VAL A 413 8.85 24.08 -24.91
N ALA A 414 8.42 24.26 -26.17
CA ALA A 414 7.01 24.45 -26.51
C ALA A 414 6.17 23.21 -26.18
N ALA A 415 6.65 22.01 -26.51
CA ALA A 415 5.99 20.75 -26.19
C ALA A 415 5.84 20.55 -24.67
N SER A 416 6.86 20.92 -23.88
CA SER A 416 6.80 20.87 -22.41
C SER A 416 5.76 21.84 -21.84
N ALA A 417 5.41 22.90 -22.58
CA ALA A 417 4.33 23.83 -22.25
C ALA A 417 2.95 23.38 -22.79
N GLY A 418 2.87 22.25 -23.49
CA GLY A 418 1.65 21.79 -24.16
C GLY A 418 1.22 22.68 -25.35
N LYS A 419 2.15 23.44 -25.95
CA LYS A 419 1.87 24.35 -27.07
C LYS A 419 2.47 23.82 -28.37
N THR A 420 1.82 24.14 -29.48
CA THR A 420 2.38 23.87 -30.81
C THR A 420 3.37 24.98 -31.19
N ILE A 421 4.43 24.65 -31.94
CA ILE A 421 5.40 25.65 -32.39
C ILE A 421 5.31 25.84 -33.90
N ARG A 422 5.39 27.10 -34.33
CA ARG A 422 5.38 27.49 -35.74
C ARG A 422 6.58 28.38 -36.02
N PHE A 423 7.36 28.00 -37.02
CA PHE A 423 8.48 28.78 -37.52
C PHE A 423 8.04 29.57 -38.75
N GLU A 424 8.30 30.88 -38.79
CA GLU A 424 8.04 31.67 -39.99
C GLU A 424 9.07 31.40 -41.10
N PRO A 425 8.67 31.55 -42.38
CA PRO A 425 9.58 31.41 -43.51
C PRO A 425 10.80 32.33 -43.36
N GLY A 426 12.01 31.80 -43.59
CA GLY A 426 13.25 32.56 -43.46
C GLY A 426 13.95 32.43 -42.09
N THR A 427 13.40 31.60 -41.20
CA THR A 427 14.03 31.24 -39.91
C THR A 427 14.86 29.95 -39.98
N GLU A 428 14.82 29.20 -41.10
CA GLU A 428 15.35 27.83 -41.22
C GLU A 428 16.86 27.76 -40.87
N LEU A 429 17.67 28.65 -41.46
CA LEU A 429 19.11 28.70 -41.21
C LEU A 429 19.47 29.05 -39.77
N ALA A 430 18.63 29.85 -39.09
CA ALA A 430 18.85 30.20 -37.68
C ALA A 430 18.46 29.04 -36.75
N THR A 431 17.46 28.25 -37.12
CA THR A 431 17.03 27.09 -36.32
C THR A 431 18.03 25.93 -36.31
N GLU A 432 18.89 25.83 -37.33
CA GLU A 432 19.94 24.80 -37.42
C GLU A 432 21.20 25.14 -36.62
N ARG A 433 21.34 26.38 -36.16
CA ARG A 433 22.50 26.79 -35.34
C ARG A 433 22.50 26.07 -34.00
N LEU A 434 23.70 25.75 -33.52
CA LEU A 434 23.90 25.07 -32.25
C LEU A 434 23.97 26.07 -31.10
N VAL A 435 23.26 25.79 -30.00
CA VAL A 435 23.29 26.58 -28.76
C VAL A 435 23.95 25.80 -27.65
N THR A 436 24.56 26.54 -26.73
CA THR A 436 24.94 26.05 -25.42
C THR A 436 24.33 26.99 -24.39
N LEU A 437 23.58 26.43 -23.44
CA LEU A 437 22.85 27.20 -22.43
C LEU A 437 22.97 26.49 -21.09
N ASP A 438 23.27 27.25 -20.04
CA ASP A 438 23.16 26.81 -18.65
C ASP A 438 22.24 27.79 -17.92
N ALA A 439 20.95 27.46 -17.91
CA ALA A 439 19.91 28.29 -17.32
C ALA A 439 19.44 27.67 -16.01
N VAL A 440 19.35 28.50 -14.97
CA VAL A 440 18.92 28.10 -13.62
C VAL A 440 17.74 28.97 -13.20
N LYS A 441 16.65 28.34 -12.75
CA LYS A 441 15.41 28.95 -12.26
C LYS A 441 14.73 29.89 -13.26
N LYS A 442 14.63 29.48 -14.52
CA LYS A 442 13.96 30.25 -15.58
C LYS A 442 12.59 29.67 -15.91
N THR A 443 11.61 30.52 -16.21
CA THR A 443 10.30 30.02 -16.68
C THR A 443 10.43 29.50 -18.11
N LEU A 444 9.50 28.66 -18.57
CA LEU A 444 9.53 28.17 -19.97
C LEU A 444 9.58 29.36 -20.94
N HIS A 445 8.81 30.42 -20.66
CA HIS A 445 8.81 31.67 -21.42
C HIS A 445 10.22 32.27 -21.55
N GLN A 446 10.88 32.46 -20.42
CA GLN A 446 12.23 33.01 -20.37
C GLN A 446 13.25 32.10 -21.07
N LEU A 447 13.10 30.78 -20.93
CA LEU A 447 13.99 29.82 -21.57
C LEU A 447 13.94 29.90 -23.09
N ALA A 448 12.76 29.92 -23.73
CA ALA A 448 12.75 30.00 -25.19
C ALA A 448 13.16 31.39 -25.71
N GLN A 449 12.86 32.48 -24.98
CA GLN A 449 13.40 33.80 -25.32
C GLN A 449 14.93 33.81 -25.28
N GLU A 450 15.53 33.20 -24.25
CA GLU A 450 16.98 33.14 -24.09
C GLU A 450 17.64 32.26 -25.17
N VAL A 451 17.04 31.12 -25.49
CA VAL A 451 17.50 30.22 -26.58
C VAL A 451 17.39 30.89 -27.94
N ALA A 452 16.27 31.53 -28.25
CA ALA A 452 16.05 32.21 -29.53
C ALA A 452 16.93 33.45 -29.69
N GLY A 453 17.14 34.21 -28.61
CA GLY A 453 17.99 35.39 -28.59
C GLY A 453 19.45 35.09 -28.94
N GLN A 454 19.98 33.90 -28.60
CA GLN A 454 21.35 33.52 -28.97
C GLN A 454 21.58 33.47 -30.49
N VAL A 455 20.53 33.29 -31.28
CA VAL A 455 20.61 33.21 -32.75
C VAL A 455 19.90 34.35 -33.47
N GLY A 456 19.44 35.37 -32.74
CA GLY A 456 18.74 36.52 -33.28
C GLY A 456 17.35 36.18 -33.82
N LEU A 457 16.62 35.32 -33.11
CA LEU A 457 15.21 35.03 -33.36
C LEU A 457 14.37 35.64 -32.22
N ASP A 458 13.15 36.03 -32.54
CA ASP A 458 12.14 36.47 -31.58
C ASP A 458 11.08 35.37 -31.37
N VAL A 459 10.57 35.29 -30.15
CA VAL A 459 9.56 34.30 -29.76
C VAL A 459 8.35 35.04 -29.20
N ASN A 460 7.20 34.84 -29.86
CA ASN A 460 5.92 35.30 -29.36
C ASN A 460 5.14 34.13 -28.76
N TRP A 461 4.72 34.27 -27.51
CA TRP A 461 3.95 33.28 -26.79
C TRP A 461 2.46 33.61 -26.83
N GLU A 462 1.70 32.81 -27.56
CA GLU A 462 0.25 32.88 -27.58
C GLU A 462 -0.36 31.75 -26.74
N ASP A 463 -1.68 31.75 -26.54
CA ASP A 463 -2.36 30.79 -25.68
C ASP A 463 -2.23 29.34 -26.16
N GLU A 464 -2.22 29.10 -27.47
CA GLU A 464 -2.18 27.74 -28.06
C GLU A 464 -0.91 27.44 -28.86
N GLN A 465 -0.16 28.49 -29.26
CA GLN A 465 1.00 28.36 -30.13
C GLN A 465 2.16 29.26 -29.71
N VAL A 466 3.36 28.85 -30.11
CA VAL A 466 4.60 29.63 -30.00
C VAL A 466 5.04 29.97 -31.41
N ILE A 467 5.10 31.26 -31.74
CA ILE A 467 5.49 31.74 -33.07
C ILE A 467 6.92 32.25 -32.98
N VAL A 468 7.78 31.72 -33.84
CA VAL A 468 9.19 32.12 -33.93
C VAL A 468 9.39 32.93 -35.21
N THR A 469 9.77 34.19 -35.05
CA THR A 469 9.98 35.14 -36.13
C THR A 469 11.42 35.64 -36.15
N ARG A 470 11.80 36.25 -37.26
CA ARG A 470 13.03 37.03 -37.33
C ARG A 470 12.69 38.48 -36.92
N PRO A 471 13.50 39.13 -36.07
CA PRO A 471 13.27 40.52 -35.66
C PRO A 471 13.27 41.50 -36.83
#